data_AF-A0A0V0R8U0-F1
#
_entry.id   AF-A0A0V0R8U0-F1
#
_cell.length_a   1.000
_cell.length_b   1.000
_cell.length_c   1.000
_cell.angle_alpha   90.00
_cell.angle_beta   90.00
_cell.angle_gamma   90.00
#
_symmetry.space_group_name_H-M   'P 1'
#
loop_
_entity.id
_entity.type
_entity.pdbx_description
1 polymer ?
#
loop_
_entity_poly.entity_id
_entity_poly.type
_entity_poly.pdbx_seq_one_letter_code
_entity_poly.pdbx_strand_id
1 'polypeptide(L)'
;MCLFFIKFWMFLAGSIHLVIGTLVIILGVIIQSTDSSLYPNSLDSSIGIISWIVIGVGSFIFLSGIMGIVGGMKKLSFCIFIFLCVSVVFFLITLVLAIASSVGRSKLEEEIGTSQACIEHFSDINSPFEEGYAYWCTNTCPCYMTNAIYNSYSQNDQNSIVRQAENTPEADRNYNLLQCQNEIQQVTNDVDFTSLDENSDFLQSIEEYFECAGFCDSKNVYAFSSSNNGTPADYPNNVGCYEGIYDKLDGLLKELILPLWIISSVFCLNIVLGYVLMCSPQRKEYYNNAKQNGAESAYYS
;
A
#
# COMPACT_ATOMS: atom_id res chain seq x y z
N MET A 1 -27.19 35.66 4.55
CA MET A 1 -26.00 35.24 3.77
C MET A 1 -25.39 33.94 4.34
N CYS A 2 -25.13 33.84 5.65
CA CYS A 2 -24.47 32.66 6.25
C CYS A 2 -25.16 31.31 5.99
N LEU A 3 -26.49 31.21 6.05
CA LEU A 3 -27.19 29.93 5.81
C LEU A 3 -27.09 29.44 4.36
N PHE A 4 -26.98 30.34 3.38
CA PHE A 4 -26.81 29.94 1.99
C PHE A 4 -25.42 29.35 1.77
N PHE A 5 -24.39 29.99 2.34
CA PHE A 5 -23.02 29.49 2.31
C PHE A 5 -22.90 28.10 2.96
N ILE A 6 -23.47 27.90 4.15
CA ILE A 6 -23.44 26.59 4.83
C ILE A 6 -24.12 25.50 3.98
N LYS A 7 -25.26 25.80 3.36
CA LYS A 7 -25.95 24.85 2.48
C LYS A 7 -25.14 24.50 1.24
N PHE A 8 -24.52 25.51 0.61
CA PHE A 8 -23.63 25.30 -0.53
C PHE A 8 -22.42 24.45 -0.13
N TRP A 9 -21.83 24.71 1.03
CA TRP A 9 -20.73 23.91 1.55
C TRP A 9 -21.14 22.45 1.80
N MET A 10 -22.29 22.20 2.42
CA MET A 10 -22.79 20.83 2.63
C MET A 10 -23.05 20.10 1.31
N PHE A 11 -23.52 20.81 0.29
CA PHE A 11 -23.66 20.26 -1.06
C PHE A 11 -22.29 19.87 -1.65
N LEU A 12 -21.28 20.74 -1.53
CA LEU A 12 -19.93 20.47 -1.99
C LEU A 12 -19.29 19.29 -1.24
N ALA A 13 -19.38 19.28 0.09
CA ALA A 13 -18.85 18.21 0.94
C ALA A 13 -19.52 16.85 0.64
N GLY A 14 -20.85 16.83 0.50
CA GLY A 14 -21.57 15.62 0.11
C GLY A 14 -21.18 15.15 -1.30
N SER A 15 -20.93 16.06 -2.24
CA SER A 15 -20.44 15.73 -3.58
C SER A 15 -19.03 15.11 -3.55
N ILE A 16 -18.13 15.62 -2.69
CA ILE A 16 -16.81 15.04 -2.47
C ILE A 16 -16.92 13.62 -1.93
N HIS A 17 -17.81 13.36 -0.95
CA HIS A 17 -18.06 12.00 -0.46
C HIS A 17 -18.58 11.07 -1.55
N LEU A 18 -19.44 11.55 -2.46
CA LEU A 18 -19.91 10.74 -3.58
C LEU A 18 -18.74 10.32 -4.47
N VAL A 19 -17.89 11.28 -4.86
CA VAL A 19 -16.72 10.99 -5.71
C VAL A 19 -15.77 10.01 -5.01
N ILE A 20 -15.42 10.26 -3.74
CA ILE A 20 -14.55 9.36 -2.97
C ILE A 20 -15.17 7.97 -2.85
N GLY A 21 -16.45 7.88 -2.49
CA GLY A 21 -17.16 6.60 -2.37
C GLY A 21 -17.16 5.83 -3.70
N THR A 22 -17.40 6.50 -4.82
CA THR A 22 -17.34 5.90 -6.16
C THR A 22 -15.93 5.41 -6.50
N LEU A 23 -14.88 6.20 -6.23
CA LEU A 23 -13.49 5.78 -6.46
C LEU A 23 -13.10 4.56 -5.63
N VAL A 24 -13.53 4.51 -4.36
CA VAL A 24 -13.27 3.35 -3.48
C VAL A 24 -14.00 2.11 -3.96
N ILE A 25 -15.24 2.23 -4.44
CA ILE A 25 -15.97 1.11 -5.05
C ILE A 25 -15.24 0.60 -6.31
N ILE A 26 -14.81 1.51 -7.19
CA ILE A 26 -14.05 1.13 -8.40
C ILE A 26 -12.77 0.40 -8.03
N LEU A 27 -12.02 0.90 -7.04
CA LEU A 27 -10.80 0.26 -6.56
C LEU A 27 -11.08 -1.15 -6.04
N GLY A 28 -12.13 -1.34 -5.25
CA GLY A 28 -12.54 -2.66 -4.77
C GLY A 28 -12.87 -3.63 -5.92
N VAL A 29 -13.57 -3.14 -6.95
CA VAL A 29 -13.86 -3.95 -8.15
C VAL A 29 -12.59 -4.30 -8.92
N ILE A 30 -11.63 -3.37 -9.03
CA ILE A 30 -10.34 -3.64 -9.68
C ILE A 30 -9.59 -4.74 -8.92
N ILE A 31 -9.48 -4.62 -7.59
CA ILE A 31 -8.83 -5.63 -6.73
C ILE A 31 -9.50 -7.00 -6.90
N GLN A 32 -10.83 -7.04 -6.98
CA GLN A 32 -11.58 -8.28 -7.24
C GLN A 32 -11.28 -8.90 -8.60
N SER A 33 -11.00 -8.07 -9.60
CA SER A 33 -10.79 -8.49 -10.99
C SER A 33 -9.36 -8.84 -11.34
N THR A 34 -8.39 -8.44 -10.51
CA THR A 34 -6.98 -8.81 -10.68
C THR A 34 -6.86 -10.33 -10.50
N ASP A 35 -6.35 -11.01 -11.53
CA ASP A 35 -6.25 -12.47 -11.56
C ASP A 35 -5.55 -13.02 -10.31
N SER A 36 -6.15 -14.05 -9.71
CA SER A 36 -5.61 -14.76 -8.55
C SER A 36 -4.23 -15.37 -8.80
N SER A 37 -3.81 -15.49 -10.06
CA SER A 37 -2.46 -15.98 -10.41
C SER A 37 -1.32 -15.08 -9.93
N LEU A 38 -1.59 -13.81 -9.59
CA LEU A 38 -0.59 -12.89 -9.06
C LEU A 38 -0.38 -13.04 -7.55
N TYR A 39 -1.19 -13.85 -6.87
CA TYR A 39 -1.13 -14.02 -5.44
C TYR A 39 -0.85 -15.49 -5.10
N PRO A 40 0.11 -15.78 -4.22
CA PRO A 40 0.34 -17.14 -3.76
C PRO A 40 -0.94 -17.68 -3.11
N ASN A 41 -1.19 -18.99 -3.26
CA ASN A 41 -2.45 -19.66 -2.88
C ASN A 41 -2.95 -19.38 -1.43
N SER A 42 -2.08 -18.93 -0.53
CA SER A 42 -2.40 -18.53 0.85
C SER A 42 -3.09 -17.16 0.95
N LEU A 43 -2.86 -16.25 0.00
CA LEU A 43 -3.42 -14.89 0.00
C LEU A 43 -4.74 -14.77 -0.77
N ASP A 44 -5.05 -15.70 -1.66
CA ASP A 44 -6.26 -15.69 -2.49
C ASP A 44 -7.56 -15.55 -1.67
N SER A 45 -7.69 -16.32 -0.59
CA SER A 45 -8.88 -16.23 0.26
C SER A 45 -8.97 -14.90 1.00
N SER A 46 -7.84 -14.27 1.32
CA SER A 46 -7.79 -13.01 2.07
C SER A 46 -8.12 -11.82 1.18
N ILE A 47 -7.66 -11.84 -0.06
CA ILE A 47 -7.85 -10.75 -1.03
C ILE A 47 -9.33 -10.60 -1.41
N GLY A 48 -10.04 -11.72 -1.60
CA GLY A 48 -11.49 -11.68 -1.84
C GLY A 48 -12.25 -10.99 -0.70
N ILE A 49 -11.90 -11.29 0.55
CA ILE A 49 -12.52 -10.67 1.73
C ILE A 49 -12.19 -9.17 1.79
N ILE A 50 -10.92 -8.80 1.56
CA ILE A 50 -10.47 -7.39 1.57
C ILE A 50 -11.24 -6.58 0.51
N SER A 51 -11.38 -7.11 -0.71
CA SER A 51 -12.14 -6.48 -1.79
C SER A 51 -13.59 -6.18 -1.39
N TRP A 52 -14.31 -7.16 -0.82
CA TRP A 52 -15.69 -6.96 -0.35
C TRP A 52 -15.80 -5.90 0.75
N ILE A 53 -14.83 -5.85 1.66
CA ILE A 53 -14.77 -4.82 2.70
C ILE A 53 -14.59 -3.44 2.06
N VAL A 54 -13.67 -3.30 1.08
CA VAL A 54 -13.43 -2.04 0.37
C VAL A 54 -14.70 -1.56 -0.35
N ILE A 55 -15.40 -2.46 -1.06
CA ILE A 55 -16.67 -2.15 -1.73
C ILE A 55 -17.74 -1.72 -0.72
N GLY A 56 -17.85 -2.42 0.41
CA GLY A 56 -18.77 -2.11 1.49
C GLY A 56 -18.53 -0.73 2.09
N VAL A 57 -17.27 -0.41 2.40
CA VAL A 57 -16.85 0.91 2.90
C VAL A 57 -17.15 2.00 1.87
N GLY A 58 -16.78 1.81 0.60
CA GLY A 58 -17.05 2.76 -0.47
C GLY A 58 -18.55 3.04 -0.66
N SER A 59 -19.38 2.00 -0.59
CA SER A 59 -20.84 2.12 -0.66
C SER A 59 -21.42 2.91 0.51
N PHE A 60 -20.91 2.70 1.71
CA PHE A 60 -21.32 3.45 2.89
C PHE A 60 -20.93 4.94 2.79
N ILE A 61 -19.73 5.25 2.31
CA ILE A 61 -19.29 6.63 2.05
C ILE A 61 -20.21 7.28 1.00
N PHE A 62 -20.48 6.58 -0.09
CA PHE A 62 -21.35 7.07 -1.16
C PHE A 62 -22.75 7.42 -0.64
N LEU A 63 -23.38 6.52 0.11
CA LEU A 63 -24.68 6.78 0.73
C LEU A 63 -24.62 7.96 1.72
N SER A 64 -23.54 8.08 2.49
CA SER A 64 -23.34 9.24 3.38
C SER A 64 -23.32 10.56 2.61
N GLY A 65 -22.72 10.59 1.41
CA GLY A 65 -22.69 11.74 0.52
C GLY A 65 -24.09 12.17 0.07
N ILE A 66 -24.94 11.22 -0.34
CA ILE A 66 -26.35 11.48 -0.67
C ILE A 66 -27.08 12.08 0.54
N MET A 67 -26.89 11.50 1.74
CA MET A 67 -27.51 12.00 2.96
C MET A 67 -27.01 13.40 3.33
N GLY A 68 -25.74 13.73 3.11
CA GLY A 68 -25.19 15.07 3.30
C GLY A 68 -25.85 16.11 2.39
N ILE A 69 -26.00 15.80 1.09
CA ILE A 69 -26.67 16.66 0.10
C ILE A 69 -28.15 16.85 0.47
N VAL A 70 -28.90 15.76 0.63
CA VAL A 70 -30.34 15.81 0.95
C VAL A 70 -30.58 16.49 2.30
N GLY A 71 -29.77 16.14 3.30
CA GLY A 71 -29.79 16.74 4.64
C GLY A 71 -29.54 18.24 4.58
N GLY A 72 -28.51 18.69 3.84
CA GLY A 72 -28.19 20.10 3.64
C GLY A 72 -29.30 20.89 2.93
N MET A 73 -29.87 20.33 1.85
CA MET A 73 -30.89 20.99 1.04
C MET A 73 -32.26 21.05 1.73
N LYS A 74 -32.72 19.91 2.27
CA LYS A 74 -34.05 19.74 2.87
C LYS A 74 -34.09 19.98 4.37
N LYS A 75 -32.92 20.18 5.01
CA LYS A 75 -32.76 20.37 6.45
C LYS A 75 -33.34 19.21 7.28
N LEU A 76 -33.13 17.98 6.80
CA LEU A 76 -33.51 16.76 7.52
C LEU A 76 -32.44 16.44 8.57
N SER A 77 -32.75 16.67 9.85
CA SER A 77 -31.78 16.54 10.94
C SER A 77 -31.16 15.14 11.02
N PHE A 78 -31.95 14.08 10.75
CA PHE A 78 -31.46 12.71 10.75
C PHE A 78 -30.39 12.44 9.68
N CYS A 79 -30.59 12.94 8.45
CA CYS A 79 -29.61 12.78 7.37
C CYS A 79 -28.31 13.54 7.66
N ILE A 80 -28.42 14.74 8.24
CA ILE A 80 -27.25 15.53 8.65
C ILE A 80 -26.49 14.80 9.78
N PHE A 81 -27.20 14.21 10.73
CA PHE A 81 -26.59 13.46 11.83
C PHE A 81 -25.78 12.25 11.33
N ILE A 82 -26.34 11.43 10.43
CA ILE A 82 -25.59 10.30 9.85
C ILE A 82 -24.35 10.81 9.11
N PHE A 83 -24.49 11.84 8.26
CA PHE A 83 -23.36 12.43 7.55
C PHE A 83 -22.26 12.94 8.51
N LEU A 84 -22.65 13.56 9.63
CA LEU A 84 -21.72 14.01 10.67
C LEU A 84 -21.00 12.84 11.34
N CYS A 85 -21.70 11.76 11.72
CA CYS A 85 -21.08 10.59 12.30
C CYS A 85 -20.03 9.98 11.37
N VAL A 86 -20.34 9.84 10.08
CA VAL A 86 -19.39 9.37 9.08
C VAL A 86 -18.21 10.33 8.96
N SER A 87 -18.47 11.64 8.87
CA SER A 87 -17.41 12.66 8.78
C SER A 87 -16.46 12.64 9.99
N VAL A 88 -16.97 12.38 11.20
CA VAL A 88 -16.14 12.23 12.41
C VAL A 88 -15.23 11.00 12.30
N VAL A 89 -15.74 9.86 11.85
CA VAL A 89 -14.91 8.65 11.68
C VAL A 89 -13.80 8.90 10.66
N PHE A 90 -14.12 9.50 9.50
CA PHE A 90 -13.11 9.83 8.49
C PHE A 90 -12.12 10.89 8.94
N PHE A 91 -12.57 11.91 9.69
CA PHE A 91 -11.69 12.88 10.31
C PHE A 91 -10.65 12.20 11.21
N LEU A 92 -11.08 11.28 12.08
CA LEU A 92 -10.17 10.58 12.99
C LEU A 92 -9.19 9.69 12.23
N ILE A 93 -9.65 8.93 11.23
CA ILE A 93 -8.78 8.08 10.40
C ILE A 93 -7.73 8.93 9.69
N THR A 94 -8.16 9.97 8.98
CA THR A 94 -7.25 10.84 8.21
C THR A 94 -6.32 11.64 9.10
N LEU A 95 -6.74 12.03 10.31
CA LEU A 95 -5.90 12.69 11.30
C LEU A 95 -4.81 11.74 11.81
N VAL A 96 -5.18 10.50 12.17
CA VAL A 96 -4.21 9.48 12.61
C VAL A 96 -3.21 9.19 11.50
N LEU A 97 -3.67 9.03 10.26
CA LEU A 97 -2.78 8.83 9.11
C LEU A 97 -1.88 10.05 8.87
N ALA A 98 -2.39 11.28 8.94
CA ALA A 98 -1.57 12.49 8.78
C ALA A 98 -0.45 12.57 9.82
N ILE A 99 -0.77 12.27 11.09
CA ILE A 99 0.20 12.24 12.18
C ILE A 99 1.19 11.09 11.98
N ALA A 100 0.69 9.88 11.71
CA ALA A 100 1.50 8.69 11.51
C ALA A 100 2.46 8.85 10.32
N SER A 101 2.03 9.43 9.20
CA SER A 101 2.90 9.72 8.07
C SER A 101 3.93 10.81 8.40
N SER A 102 3.55 11.83 9.16
CA SER A 102 4.48 12.91 9.55
C SER A 102 5.57 12.40 10.50
N VAL A 103 5.18 11.64 11.53
CA VAL A 103 6.10 11.05 12.52
C VAL A 103 6.85 9.85 11.94
N GLY A 104 6.15 9.02 11.16
CA GLY A 104 6.70 7.86 10.49
C GLY A 104 7.80 8.25 9.53
N ARG A 105 7.66 9.36 8.80
CA ARG A 105 8.72 9.87 7.94
C ARG A 105 9.97 10.28 8.71
N SER A 106 9.84 11.01 9.82
CA SER A 106 11.00 11.35 10.65
C SER A 106 11.68 10.12 11.25
N LYS A 107 10.91 9.11 11.64
CA LYS A 107 11.44 7.82 12.12
C LYS A 107 12.08 7.01 11.00
N LEU A 108 11.51 7.03 9.81
CA LEU A 108 12.04 6.35 8.63
C LEU A 108 13.45 6.89 8.33
N GLU A 109 13.62 8.21 8.34
CA GLU A 109 14.92 8.85 8.10
C GLU A 109 15.96 8.49 9.19
N GLU A 110 15.56 8.41 10.46
CA GLU A 110 16.46 8.12 11.59
C GLU A 110 16.77 6.62 11.74
N GLU A 111 15.76 5.76 11.64
CA GLU A 111 15.83 4.33 11.99
C GLU A 111 16.02 3.44 10.76
N ILE A 112 15.72 3.90 9.55
CA ILE A 112 15.68 3.06 8.34
C ILE A 112 16.59 3.64 7.24
N GLY A 113 16.90 4.94 7.22
CA GLY A 113 17.67 5.56 6.13
C GLY A 113 19.16 5.19 6.01
N THR A 114 19.68 4.23 6.78
CA THR A 114 21.10 3.85 6.73
C THR A 114 21.28 2.35 6.45
N SER A 115 22.38 1.95 5.78
CA SER A 115 22.71 0.53 5.56
C SER A 115 22.88 -0.23 6.88
N GLN A 116 23.42 0.44 7.90
CA GLN A 116 23.59 -0.16 9.23
C GLN A 116 22.23 -0.49 9.87
N ALA A 117 21.27 0.42 9.77
CA ALA A 117 19.91 0.18 10.21
C ALA A 117 19.26 -0.99 9.47
N CYS A 118 19.51 -1.14 8.17
CA CYS A 118 19.02 -2.29 7.41
C CYS A 118 19.53 -3.61 8.02
N ILE A 119 20.84 -3.69 8.27
CA ILE A 119 21.47 -4.89 8.85
C ILE A 119 20.90 -5.20 10.23
N GLU A 120 20.68 -4.18 11.06
CA GLU A 120 20.17 -4.35 12.43
C GLU A 120 18.69 -4.72 12.48
N HIS A 121 17.84 -4.12 11.65
CA HIS A 121 16.38 -4.33 11.68
C HIS A 121 15.91 -5.50 10.82
N PHE A 122 16.69 -5.89 9.81
CA PHE A 122 16.35 -6.96 8.88
C PHE A 122 17.37 -8.09 8.90
N SER A 123 18.03 -8.32 10.04
CA SER A 123 19.01 -9.40 10.21
C SER A 123 18.46 -10.77 9.83
N ASP A 124 17.18 -11.02 10.10
CA ASP A 124 16.51 -12.31 9.86
C ASP A 124 16.38 -12.64 8.36
N ILE A 125 16.47 -11.62 7.51
CA ILE A 125 16.46 -11.74 6.05
C ILE A 125 17.89 -11.58 5.52
N ASN A 126 18.61 -10.55 5.99
CA ASN A 126 19.93 -10.19 5.46
C ASN A 126 21.01 -11.22 5.83
N SER A 127 21.01 -11.79 7.03
CA SER A 127 22.01 -12.79 7.43
C SER A 127 21.95 -14.06 6.60
N PRO A 128 20.81 -14.78 6.50
CA PRO A 128 20.74 -15.98 5.67
C PRO A 128 20.96 -15.64 4.19
N PHE A 129 20.56 -14.45 3.74
CA PHE A 129 20.84 -13.98 2.40
C PHE A 129 22.35 -13.85 2.14
N GLU A 130 23.07 -13.11 2.98
CA GLU A 130 24.52 -12.89 2.83
C GLU A 130 25.31 -14.20 2.93
N GLU A 131 24.95 -15.07 3.87
CA GLU A 131 25.56 -16.38 4.00
C GLU A 131 25.27 -17.25 2.78
N GLY A 132 24.01 -17.35 2.36
CA GLY A 132 23.61 -18.07 1.16
C GLY A 132 24.34 -17.54 -0.07
N TYR A 133 24.39 -16.22 -0.25
CA TYR A 133 25.06 -15.56 -1.37
C TYR A 133 26.57 -15.81 -1.37
N ALA A 134 27.22 -15.92 -0.21
CA ALA A 134 28.66 -16.18 -0.11
C ALA A 134 29.06 -17.58 -0.61
N TYR A 135 28.17 -18.57 -0.48
CA TYR A 135 28.36 -19.91 -1.04
C TYR A 135 27.76 -20.06 -2.44
N TRP A 136 26.79 -19.22 -2.77
CA TRP A 136 26.29 -19.03 -4.12
C TRP A 136 27.34 -18.32 -4.98
N CYS A 137 27.31 -18.47 -6.30
CA CYS A 137 28.40 -18.08 -7.20
C CYS A 137 29.76 -18.80 -6.98
N THR A 138 29.82 -19.88 -6.19
CA THR A 138 31.03 -20.72 -6.08
C THR A 138 31.08 -21.80 -7.17
N ASN A 139 32.16 -22.59 -7.23
CA ASN A 139 32.34 -23.63 -8.26
C ASN A 139 31.20 -24.66 -8.34
N THR A 140 30.48 -24.89 -7.24
CA THR A 140 29.35 -25.83 -7.18
C THR A 140 28.06 -25.23 -7.73
N CYS A 141 27.90 -23.90 -7.60
CA CYS A 141 26.70 -23.15 -7.95
C CYS A 141 27.05 -21.81 -8.61
N PRO A 142 27.52 -21.83 -9.86
CA PRO A 142 27.88 -20.62 -10.60
C PRO A 142 26.63 -19.79 -10.93
N CYS A 143 26.57 -18.56 -10.42
CA CYS A 143 25.42 -17.68 -10.59
C CYS A 143 25.30 -17.06 -11.99
N TYR A 144 26.40 -17.04 -12.76
CA TYR A 144 26.41 -16.65 -14.16
C TYR A 144 27.00 -17.78 -15.00
N MET A 145 26.16 -18.40 -15.83
CA MET A 145 26.53 -19.58 -16.62
C MET A 145 26.29 -19.34 -18.11
N THR A 146 27.30 -18.83 -18.82
CA THR A 146 27.29 -18.85 -20.30
C THR A 146 27.77 -20.20 -20.82
N ASN A 147 27.40 -20.55 -22.05
CA ASN A 147 27.97 -21.74 -22.72
C ASN A 147 29.52 -21.71 -22.75
N ALA A 148 30.12 -20.52 -22.85
CA ALA A 148 31.57 -20.37 -22.81
C ALA A 148 32.17 -20.70 -21.43
N ILE A 149 31.54 -20.22 -20.35
CA ILE A 149 31.93 -20.52 -18.97
C ILE A 149 31.72 -22.01 -18.68
N TYR A 150 30.58 -22.59 -19.08
CA TYR A 150 30.31 -24.03 -18.92
C TYR A 150 31.38 -24.89 -19.56
N ASN A 151 31.74 -24.58 -20.81
CA ASN A 151 32.75 -25.32 -21.57
C ASN A 151 34.18 -25.13 -21.03
N SER A 152 34.41 -24.16 -20.13
CA SER A 152 35.70 -23.95 -19.47
C SER A 152 35.93 -24.86 -18.26
N TYR A 153 34.87 -25.44 -17.70
CA TYR A 153 34.97 -26.40 -16.58
C TYR A 153 35.49 -27.77 -17.05
N SER A 154 36.16 -28.50 -16.16
CA SER A 154 36.57 -29.87 -16.46
C SER A 154 35.34 -30.76 -16.65
N GLN A 155 35.47 -31.84 -17.42
CA GLN A 155 34.35 -32.74 -17.68
C GLN A 155 33.78 -33.38 -16.41
N ASN A 156 34.59 -33.51 -15.35
CA ASN A 156 34.12 -33.98 -14.04
C ASN A 156 33.33 -32.89 -13.31
N ASP A 157 33.78 -31.64 -13.37
CA ASP A 157 33.11 -30.49 -12.73
C ASP A 157 31.79 -30.16 -13.44
N GLN A 158 31.75 -30.32 -14.77
CA GLN A 158 30.54 -30.18 -15.58
C GLN A 158 29.41 -31.14 -15.18
N ASN A 159 29.74 -32.28 -14.56
CA ASN A 159 28.78 -33.25 -14.05
C ASN A 159 28.31 -32.94 -12.63
N SER A 160 29.06 -32.13 -11.86
CA SER A 160 28.69 -31.69 -10.51
C SER A 160 27.98 -30.33 -10.48
N ILE A 161 28.10 -29.52 -11.52
CA ILE A 161 27.33 -28.28 -11.67
C ILE A 161 25.85 -28.64 -11.85
N VAL A 162 24.96 -28.01 -11.08
CA VAL A 162 23.50 -28.20 -11.16
C VAL A 162 23.02 -27.96 -12.60
N ARG A 163 22.78 -29.06 -13.33
CA ARG A 163 22.22 -29.05 -14.68
C ARG A 163 20.71 -28.81 -14.61
N GLN A 164 20.26 -27.55 -14.55
CA GLN A 164 18.93 -27.24 -15.10
C GLN A 164 19.01 -27.23 -16.63
N ALA A 165 18.78 -28.46 -17.13
CA ALA A 165 18.52 -28.89 -18.48
C ALA A 165 19.43 -28.37 -19.61
N GLU A 166 20.27 -29.28 -20.08
CA GLU A 166 20.95 -29.30 -21.39
C GLU A 166 19.96 -29.14 -22.58
N ASN A 167 18.65 -29.14 -22.32
CA ASN A 167 17.57 -28.96 -23.29
C ASN A 167 16.75 -27.66 -23.10
N THR A 168 17.01 -26.84 -22.08
CA THR A 168 16.35 -25.54 -21.92
C THR A 168 17.09 -24.50 -22.76
N PRO A 169 16.39 -23.77 -23.64
CA PRO A 169 16.94 -22.61 -24.33
C PRO A 169 17.69 -21.70 -23.35
N GLU A 170 18.79 -21.09 -23.78
CA GLU A 170 19.63 -20.21 -22.95
C GLU A 170 18.82 -19.06 -22.33
N ALA A 171 17.73 -18.64 -22.99
CA ALA A 171 16.79 -17.65 -22.50
C ALA A 171 15.88 -18.12 -21.34
N ASP A 172 15.76 -19.44 -21.11
CA ASP A 172 14.80 -20.03 -20.17
C ASP A 172 15.47 -20.58 -18.89
N ARG A 173 16.80 -20.44 -18.75
CA ARG A 173 17.52 -20.97 -17.58
C ARG A 173 17.53 -19.97 -16.42
N ASN A 174 16.44 -19.90 -15.67
CA ASN A 174 16.41 -19.07 -14.46
C ASN A 174 17.21 -19.74 -13.36
N TYR A 175 18.44 -19.29 -13.10
CA TYR A 175 19.20 -19.70 -11.92
C TYR A 175 19.01 -18.67 -10.80
N ASN A 176 18.52 -19.12 -9.65
CA ASN A 176 18.41 -18.31 -8.45
C ASN A 176 19.03 -19.04 -7.25
N LEU A 177 19.18 -18.33 -6.13
CA LEU A 177 19.81 -18.82 -4.91
C LEU A 177 19.13 -20.09 -4.36
N LEU A 178 17.80 -20.15 -4.41
CA LEU A 178 17.01 -21.23 -3.84
C LEU A 178 17.15 -22.54 -4.62
N GLN A 179 17.36 -22.47 -5.94
CA GLN A 179 17.65 -23.66 -6.75
C GLN A 179 18.98 -24.35 -6.40
N CYS A 180 19.87 -23.64 -5.70
CA CYS A 180 21.17 -24.12 -5.23
C CYS A 180 21.18 -24.50 -3.75
N GLN A 181 20.01 -24.54 -3.09
CA GLN A 181 19.89 -24.79 -1.67
C GLN A 181 20.54 -26.11 -1.24
N ASN A 182 20.30 -27.21 -1.96
CA ASN A 182 20.80 -28.53 -1.57
C ASN A 182 22.33 -28.59 -1.58
N GLU A 183 22.96 -27.94 -2.55
CA GLU A 183 24.40 -27.87 -2.72
C GLU A 183 25.04 -26.96 -1.67
N ILE A 184 24.42 -25.82 -1.35
CA ILE A 184 24.89 -24.94 -0.29
C ILE A 184 24.76 -25.65 1.08
N GLN A 185 23.66 -26.38 1.32
CA GLN A 185 23.46 -27.17 2.54
C GLN A 185 24.48 -28.31 2.72
N GLN A 186 25.09 -28.80 1.64
CA GLN A 186 26.20 -29.76 1.73
C GLN A 186 27.51 -29.12 2.20
N VAL A 187 27.68 -27.80 1.97
CA VAL A 187 28.88 -27.05 2.34
C VAL A 187 28.74 -26.44 3.73
N THR A 188 27.55 -25.98 4.09
CA THR A 188 27.27 -25.38 5.40
C THR A 188 25.84 -25.68 5.87
N ASN A 189 25.65 -25.83 7.19
CA ASN A 189 24.31 -25.88 7.80
C ASN A 189 23.90 -24.54 8.42
N ASP A 190 24.70 -23.49 8.25
CA ASP A 190 24.52 -22.21 8.93
C ASP A 190 23.43 -21.36 8.25
N VAL A 191 23.16 -21.59 6.96
CA VAL A 191 22.16 -20.85 6.19
C VAL A 191 20.74 -21.34 6.51
N ASP A 192 19.91 -20.46 7.08
CA ASP A 192 18.48 -20.71 7.27
C ASP A 192 17.69 -20.49 5.96
N PHE A 193 17.69 -21.53 5.12
CA PHE A 193 16.91 -21.52 3.89
C PHE A 193 15.39 -21.53 4.10
N THR A 194 14.91 -21.84 5.30
CA THR A 194 13.47 -21.78 5.59
C THR A 194 12.98 -20.34 5.54
N SER A 195 13.70 -19.44 6.20
CA SER A 195 13.44 -18.00 6.15
C SER A 195 13.53 -17.45 4.72
N LEU A 196 14.51 -17.89 3.93
CA LEU A 196 14.68 -17.45 2.55
C LEU A 196 13.57 -17.96 1.62
N ASP A 197 13.18 -19.22 1.76
CA ASP A 197 12.12 -19.85 0.95
C ASP A 197 10.76 -19.19 1.25
N GLU A 198 10.46 -18.93 2.54
CA GLU A 198 9.24 -18.25 2.97
C GLU A 198 9.11 -16.82 2.41
N ASN A 199 10.24 -16.13 2.17
CA ASN A 199 10.26 -14.75 1.66
C ASN A 199 10.65 -14.65 0.17
N SER A 200 10.85 -15.77 -0.50
CA SER A 200 11.41 -15.85 -1.86
C SER A 200 10.64 -15.05 -2.90
N ASP A 201 9.32 -15.25 -2.97
CA ASP A 201 8.43 -14.54 -3.89
C ASP A 201 8.46 -13.02 -3.66
N PHE A 202 8.52 -12.61 -2.40
CA PHE A 202 8.58 -11.19 -2.02
C PHE A 202 9.91 -10.57 -2.42
N LEU A 203 11.02 -11.25 -2.13
CA LEU A 203 12.37 -10.79 -2.48
C LEU A 203 12.58 -10.76 -4.00
N GLN A 204 12.05 -11.77 -4.73
CA GLN A 204 12.02 -11.74 -6.19
C GLN A 204 11.24 -10.53 -6.71
N SER A 205 10.06 -10.27 -6.16
CA SER A 205 9.23 -9.12 -6.57
C SER A 205 9.93 -7.79 -6.32
N ILE A 206 10.69 -7.68 -5.21
CA ILE A 206 11.50 -6.50 -4.90
C ILE A 206 12.61 -6.34 -5.94
N GLU A 207 13.38 -7.39 -6.22
CA GLU A 207 14.48 -7.36 -7.19
C GLU A 207 13.99 -6.94 -8.58
N GLU A 208 12.86 -7.51 -9.03
CA GLU A 208 12.27 -7.19 -10.34
C GLU A 208 11.69 -5.77 -10.39
N TYR A 209 11.02 -5.31 -9.34
CA TYR A 209 10.38 -4.00 -9.31
C TYR A 209 11.38 -2.85 -9.19
N PHE A 210 12.43 -3.03 -8.38
CA PHE A 210 13.44 -2.00 -8.13
C PHE A 210 14.72 -2.20 -8.97
N GLU A 211 14.77 -3.24 -9.80
CA GLU A 211 15.92 -3.59 -10.64
C GLU A 211 17.24 -3.70 -9.84
N CYS A 212 17.16 -4.18 -8.61
CA CYS A 212 18.27 -4.25 -7.64
C CYS A 212 18.62 -5.71 -7.31
N ALA A 213 19.80 -5.95 -6.70
CA ALA A 213 20.10 -7.25 -6.10
C ALA A 213 20.79 -7.10 -4.75
N GLY A 214 20.50 -8.05 -3.87
CA GLY A 214 20.83 -7.99 -2.47
C GLY A 214 19.89 -7.12 -1.66
N PHE A 215 19.78 -7.40 -0.36
CA PHE A 215 18.84 -6.69 0.50
C PHE A 215 19.45 -5.40 1.06
N CYS A 216 20.41 -5.50 1.99
CA CYS A 216 21.08 -4.34 2.58
C CYS A 216 22.37 -3.92 1.87
N ASP A 217 22.96 -4.82 1.08
CA ASP A 217 24.19 -4.61 0.33
C ASP A 217 23.96 -4.93 -1.14
N SER A 218 24.67 -4.23 -2.03
CA SER A 218 24.54 -4.47 -3.46
C SER A 218 25.26 -5.72 -3.93
N LYS A 219 24.56 -6.48 -4.77
CA LYS A 219 25.10 -7.66 -5.45
C LYS A 219 25.19 -7.44 -6.95
N ASN A 220 26.14 -8.10 -7.58
CA ASN A 220 26.39 -7.99 -9.02
C ASN A 220 25.44 -8.87 -9.86
N VAL A 221 24.68 -9.75 -9.21
CA VAL A 221 23.76 -10.70 -9.84
C VAL A 221 22.49 -10.80 -9.00
N TYR A 222 21.34 -10.81 -9.67
CA TYR A 222 20.02 -11.05 -9.09
C TYR A 222 19.94 -12.42 -8.42
N ALA A 223 19.56 -12.45 -7.15
CA ALA A 223 19.63 -13.66 -6.34
C ALA A 223 18.32 -14.43 -6.25
N PHE A 224 17.18 -13.75 -6.38
CA PHE A 224 15.86 -14.35 -6.29
C PHE A 224 15.15 -14.34 -7.64
N SER A 225 15.30 -13.25 -8.38
CA SER A 225 14.93 -13.13 -9.79
C SER A 225 15.99 -13.77 -10.69
N SER A 226 15.72 -13.81 -12.00
CA SER A 226 16.59 -14.52 -12.94
C SER A 226 17.98 -13.89 -13.01
N SER A 227 19.03 -14.65 -12.72
CA SER A 227 20.41 -14.19 -12.90
C SER A 227 20.76 -13.83 -14.34
N ASN A 228 19.95 -14.27 -15.32
CA ASN A 228 20.10 -13.91 -16.73
C ASN A 228 19.63 -12.49 -17.06
N ASN A 229 18.93 -11.81 -16.14
CA ASN A 229 18.56 -10.41 -16.31
C ASN A 229 19.78 -9.48 -16.34
N GLY A 230 20.97 -10.02 -16.09
CA GLY A 230 22.24 -9.32 -16.16
C GLY A 230 22.60 -8.67 -14.83
N THR A 231 23.41 -7.63 -14.89
CA THR A 231 23.81 -6.88 -13.71
C THR A 231 22.68 -5.92 -13.32
N PRO A 232 22.35 -5.81 -12.01
CA PRO A 232 21.33 -4.88 -11.54
C PRO A 232 21.59 -3.43 -11.95
N ALA A 233 20.52 -2.65 -12.07
CA ALA A 233 20.60 -1.23 -12.36
C ALA A 233 21.46 -0.53 -11.30
N ASP A 234 22.32 0.39 -11.76
CA ASP A 234 23.22 1.20 -10.93
C ASP A 234 24.27 0.45 -10.08
N TYR A 235 24.48 -0.85 -10.29
CA TYR A 235 25.63 -1.55 -9.68
C TYR A 235 26.97 -0.96 -10.17
N PRO A 236 27.98 -0.73 -9.29
CA PRO A 236 28.04 -1.07 -7.87
C PRO A 236 27.64 0.08 -6.92
N ASN A 237 27.00 1.13 -7.44
CA ASN A 237 26.73 2.36 -6.67
C ASN A 237 25.44 2.28 -5.85
N ASN A 238 24.58 1.28 -6.06
CA ASN A 238 23.39 1.04 -5.24
C ASN A 238 23.77 0.41 -3.89
N VAL A 239 22.96 0.63 -2.86
CA VAL A 239 23.13 0.08 -1.51
C VAL A 239 22.23 -1.15 -1.30
N GLY A 240 21.97 -1.90 -2.37
CA GLY A 240 21.00 -3.01 -2.37
C GLY A 240 19.56 -2.56 -2.56
N CYS A 241 18.64 -3.51 -2.49
CA CYS A 241 17.22 -3.29 -2.75
C CYS A 241 16.50 -2.46 -1.68
N TYR A 242 17.02 -2.46 -0.47
CA TYR A 242 16.46 -1.73 0.65
C TYR A 242 16.38 -0.22 0.41
N GLU A 243 17.41 0.36 -0.22
CA GLU A 243 17.44 1.79 -0.55
C GLU A 243 16.31 2.17 -1.50
N GLY A 244 16.05 1.35 -2.53
CA GLY A 244 14.93 1.57 -3.45
C GLY A 244 13.57 1.53 -2.74
N ILE A 245 13.38 0.60 -1.81
CA ILE A 245 12.17 0.51 -0.98
C ILE A 245 12.03 1.76 -0.11
N TYR A 246 13.11 2.16 0.57
CA TYR A 246 13.15 3.34 1.42
C TYR A 246 12.82 4.61 0.65
N ASP A 247 13.48 4.85 -0.48
CA ASP A 247 13.28 6.03 -1.32
C ASP A 247 11.84 6.12 -1.84
N LYS A 248 11.28 4.97 -2.23
CA LYS A 248 9.88 4.90 -2.68
C LYS A 248 8.91 5.20 -1.55
N LEU A 249 9.18 4.68 -0.35
CA LEU A 249 8.35 4.92 0.83
C LEU A 249 8.46 6.37 1.33
N ASP A 250 9.67 6.94 1.42
CA ASP A 250 9.86 8.36 1.76
C ASP A 250 9.16 9.27 0.74
N GLY A 251 9.35 8.99 -0.55
CA GLY A 251 8.68 9.71 -1.63
C GLY A 251 7.16 9.68 -1.48
N LEU A 252 6.58 8.49 -1.27
CA LEU A 252 5.14 8.31 -1.06
C LEU A 252 4.66 9.04 0.20
N LEU A 253 5.36 8.93 1.33
CA LEU A 253 4.99 9.64 2.56
C LEU A 253 5.05 11.16 2.37
N LYS A 254 6.10 11.67 1.73
CA LYS A 254 6.27 13.09 1.42
C LYS A 254 5.14 13.62 0.56
N GLU A 255 4.72 12.87 -0.45
CA GLU A 255 3.60 13.24 -1.31
C GLU A 255 2.24 13.16 -0.58
N LEU A 256 2.06 12.24 0.37
CA LEU A 256 0.80 12.04 1.08
C LEU A 256 0.58 12.96 2.28
N ILE A 257 1.63 13.43 2.96
CA ILE A 257 1.50 14.24 4.19
C ILE A 257 0.61 15.46 3.96
N LEU A 258 0.90 16.28 2.95
CA LEU A 258 0.14 17.52 2.69
C LEU A 258 -1.33 17.25 2.32
N PRO A 259 -1.66 16.35 1.36
CA PRO A 259 -3.03 15.95 1.08
C PRO A 259 -3.79 15.45 2.31
N LEU A 260 -3.17 14.62 3.16
CA LEU A 260 -3.82 14.09 4.37
C LEU A 260 -4.21 15.22 5.34
N TRP A 261 -3.33 16.19 5.56
CA TRP A 261 -3.63 17.37 6.39
C TRP A 261 -4.76 18.23 5.81
N ILE A 262 -4.77 18.44 4.48
CA ILE A 262 -5.84 19.18 3.81
C ILE A 262 -7.18 18.44 3.96
N ILE A 263 -7.20 17.13 3.69
CA ILE A 263 -8.40 16.31 3.80
C ILE A 263 -8.94 16.31 5.23
N SER A 264 -8.07 16.10 6.24
CA SER A 264 -8.46 16.15 7.65
C SER A 264 -9.05 17.51 8.03
N SER A 265 -8.46 18.60 7.54
CA SER A 265 -8.97 19.97 7.76
C SER A 265 -10.35 20.18 7.14
N VAL A 266 -10.58 19.66 5.92
CA VAL A 266 -11.89 19.70 5.25
C VAL A 266 -12.94 18.92 6.04
N PHE A 267 -12.60 17.73 6.55
CA PHE A 267 -13.53 16.96 7.39
C PHE A 267 -13.85 17.67 8.71
N CYS A 268 -12.85 18.29 9.35
CA CYS A 268 -13.07 19.10 10.54
C CYS A 268 -14.06 20.25 10.26
N LEU A 269 -13.89 20.95 9.14
CA LEU A 269 -14.80 22.01 8.72
C LEU A 269 -16.21 21.48 8.43
N ASN A 270 -16.33 20.30 7.81
CA ASN A 270 -17.62 19.63 7.59
C ASN A 270 -18.35 19.33 8.89
N ILE A 271 -17.62 18.90 9.93
CA ILE A 271 -18.19 18.61 11.26
C ILE A 271 -18.73 19.90 11.89
N VAL A 272 -17.92 20.97 11.91
CA VAL A 272 -18.32 22.25 12.49
C VAL A 272 -19.54 22.83 11.76
N LEU A 273 -19.50 22.90 10.43
CA LEU A 273 -20.59 23.49 9.64
C LEU A 273 -21.85 22.63 9.66
N GLY A 274 -21.72 21.31 9.63
CA GLY A 274 -22.85 20.39 9.76
C GLY A 274 -23.53 20.50 11.14
N TYR A 275 -22.74 20.64 12.21
CA TYR A 275 -23.26 20.88 13.57
C TYR A 275 -24.02 22.20 13.65
N VAL A 276 -23.43 23.30 13.14
CA VAL A 276 -24.11 24.62 13.08
C VAL A 276 -25.42 24.53 12.29
N LEU A 277 -25.43 23.80 11.15
CA LEU A 277 -26.64 23.62 10.36
C LEU A 277 -27.71 22.85 11.13
N MET A 278 -27.32 21.80 11.85
CA MET A 278 -28.21 20.98 12.68
C MET A 278 -28.84 21.77 13.82
N CYS A 279 -28.06 22.62 14.51
CA CYS A 279 -28.52 23.45 15.62
C CYS A 279 -29.30 24.71 15.16
N SER A 280 -29.22 25.10 13.89
CA SER A 280 -29.96 26.27 13.41
C SER A 280 -31.47 26.03 13.49
N PRO A 281 -32.29 26.94 14.05
CA PRO A 281 -33.73 26.72 14.20
C PRO A 281 -34.41 26.52 12.84
N GLN A 282 -35.33 25.56 12.74
CA GLN A 282 -36.14 25.38 11.54
C GLN A 282 -37.14 26.53 11.44
N ARG A 283 -37.07 27.35 10.38
CA ARG A 283 -38.00 28.46 10.10
C ARG A 283 -39.49 28.05 10.11
N LYS A 284 -39.80 26.75 10.09
CA LYS A 284 -41.18 26.23 10.13
C LYS A 284 -41.89 26.48 11.45
N GLU A 285 -41.19 26.51 12.60
CA GLU A 285 -41.82 26.94 13.86
C GLU A 285 -42.24 28.41 13.81
N TYR A 286 -41.41 29.28 13.21
CA TYR A 286 -41.78 30.68 13.03
C TYR A 286 -43.02 30.87 12.16
N TYR A 287 -43.17 30.07 11.10
CA TYR A 287 -44.32 30.20 10.20
C TYR A 287 -45.60 29.57 10.77
N ASN A 288 -45.49 28.44 11.48
CA ASN A 288 -46.64 27.81 12.13
C ASN A 288 -47.10 28.61 13.35
N ASN A 289 -46.18 29.16 14.14
CA ASN A 289 -46.52 30.09 15.23
C ASN A 289 -47.07 31.41 14.69
N ALA A 290 -46.56 31.95 13.57
CA ALA A 290 -47.14 33.13 12.94
C ALA A 290 -48.54 32.86 12.35
N LYS A 291 -48.79 31.65 11.84
CA LYS A 291 -50.10 31.25 11.28
C LYS A 291 -51.13 30.92 12.38
N GLN A 292 -50.72 30.31 13.49
CA GLN A 292 -51.59 30.14 14.66
C GLN A 292 -51.90 31.48 15.33
N ASN A 293 -50.89 32.33 15.57
CA ASN A 293 -51.09 33.63 16.22
C ASN A 293 -51.85 34.62 15.32
N GLY A 294 -51.69 34.55 13.99
CA GLY A 294 -52.46 35.34 13.04
C GLY A 294 -53.92 34.88 12.88
N ALA A 295 -54.21 33.60 13.10
CA ALA A 295 -55.57 33.06 13.07
C ALA A 295 -56.35 33.38 14.36
N GLU A 296 -55.70 33.43 15.53
CA GLU A 296 -56.33 33.88 16.78
C GLU A 296 -56.68 35.37 16.75
N SER A 297 -55.84 36.24 16.17
CA SER A 297 -56.15 37.68 16.09
C SER A 297 -57.34 38.02 15.19
N ALA A 298 -57.68 37.16 14.22
CA ALA A 298 -58.82 37.38 13.32
C ALA A 298 -60.16 36.86 13.88
N TYR A 299 -60.13 36.09 14.98
CA TYR A 299 -61.33 35.52 15.60
C TYR A 299 -61.91 36.40 16.72
N TYR A 300 -61.19 37.44 17.14
CA TYR A 300 -61.57 38.36 18.23
C TYR A 300 -61.86 39.80 17.77
N SER A 301 -61.98 40.03 16.46
CA SER A 301 -62.32 41.32 15.84
C SER A 301 -63.59 41.18 15.00
#